data_AF-A0A1Y4L3K4-F1
#
_entry.id   AF-A0A1Y4L3K4-F1
#
_cell.length_a   1.000
_cell.length_b   1.000
_cell.length_c   1.000
_cell.angle_alpha   90.00
_cell.angle_beta   90.00
_cell.angle_gamma   90.00
#
_symmetry.space_group_name_H-M   'P 1'
#
loop_
_entity.id
_entity.type
_entity.pdbx_description
1 polymer ?
#
loop_
_entity_poly.entity_id
_entity_poly.type
_entity_poly.pdbx_seq_one_letter_code
_entity_poly.pdbx_strand_id
1 'polypeptide(L)'
;MNWNDSLYWYWRERGGEFFASMVWKDSGLLFLDMPMGPALIQCELVPGRSGMLHREIAITLRASMEQPYYLIVRRERFSGREDEESGVFELSVRRNIRSSDPARTPYLLQNPRLQELLRAEPGAWLQISPLQTGAQEHLVSVRKDAEHLEESVDSRGRAAGRDVPNQRKLYAESGFREQMDGLVEMAQTARDWASLWPRGHRPPDGMQGGSA
;
A
#
# COMPACT_ATOMS: atom_id res chain seq x y z
N MET A 1 -19.39 -3.00 -4.59
CA MET A 1 -19.04 -2.13 -3.45
C MET A 1 -19.37 -0.67 -3.72
N ASN A 2 -19.85 0.08 -2.73
CA ASN A 2 -19.82 1.54 -2.78
C ASN A 2 -18.60 2.04 -1.98
N TRP A 3 -17.51 2.34 -2.69
CA TRP A 3 -16.24 2.81 -2.09
C TRP A 3 -16.46 3.95 -1.10
N ASN A 4 -17.29 4.93 -1.46
CA ASN A 4 -17.56 6.10 -0.60
C ASN A 4 -18.21 5.72 0.74
N ASP A 5 -18.97 4.62 0.80
CA ASP A 5 -19.67 4.20 2.01
C ASP A 5 -18.72 3.51 2.97
N SER A 6 -17.93 2.56 2.46
CA SER A 6 -16.90 1.88 3.24
C SER A 6 -15.85 2.88 3.73
N LEU A 7 -15.42 3.80 2.87
CA LEU A 7 -14.46 4.83 3.23
C LEU A 7 -15.03 5.82 4.26
N TYR A 8 -16.33 6.16 4.17
CA TYR A 8 -17.00 6.99 5.17
C TYR A 8 -16.97 6.34 6.56
N TRP A 9 -17.32 5.06 6.67
CA TRP A 9 -17.28 4.37 7.97
C TRP A 9 -15.86 4.21 8.50
N TYR A 10 -14.89 3.94 7.63
CA TYR A 10 -13.48 3.92 8.01
C TYR A 10 -13.01 5.27 8.56
N TRP A 11 -13.34 6.36 7.88
CA TRP A 11 -13.08 7.72 8.36
C TRP A 11 -13.74 7.99 9.73
N ARG A 12 -14.99 7.56 9.92
CA ARG A 12 -15.70 7.72 11.21
C ARG A 12 -14.99 7.06 12.38
N GLU A 13 -14.24 5.98 12.14
CA GLU A 13 -13.48 5.26 13.17
C GLU A 13 -12.04 5.76 13.33
N ARG A 14 -11.41 6.19 12.25
CA ARG A 14 -9.97 6.56 12.23
C ARG A 14 -9.69 8.07 12.26
N GLY A 15 -10.68 8.90 11.98
CA GLY A 15 -10.53 10.35 11.92
C GLY A 15 -9.90 10.86 10.61
N GLY A 16 -9.42 12.10 10.64
CA GLY A 16 -8.90 12.81 9.46
C GLY A 16 -9.96 13.63 8.71
N GLU A 17 -9.69 13.93 7.44
CA GLU A 17 -10.56 14.73 6.57
C GLU A 17 -11.08 13.90 5.39
N PHE A 18 -12.40 13.77 5.29
CA PHE A 18 -13.07 12.98 4.25
C PHE A 18 -13.84 13.86 3.27
N PHE A 19 -13.61 13.62 1.98
CA PHE A 19 -14.25 14.29 0.86
C PHE A 19 -14.87 13.25 -0.06
N ALA A 20 -16.15 13.40 -0.40
CA ALA A 20 -16.80 12.53 -1.37
C ALA A 20 -17.92 13.24 -2.10
N SER A 21 -18.11 12.91 -3.37
CA SER A 21 -19.31 13.31 -4.09
C SER A 21 -20.45 12.32 -3.83
N MET A 22 -21.64 12.86 -3.58
CA MET A 22 -22.88 12.09 -3.56
C MET A 22 -23.27 11.56 -4.94
N VAL A 23 -22.79 12.20 -6.01
CA VAL A 23 -23.09 11.86 -7.41
C VAL A 23 -22.13 10.78 -7.92
N TRP A 24 -20.85 10.90 -7.57
CA TRP A 24 -19.80 9.98 -8.02
C TRP A 24 -19.42 9.00 -6.91
N LYS A 25 -20.00 7.79 -6.97
CA LYS A 25 -19.88 6.74 -5.93
C LYS A 25 -18.45 6.24 -5.65
N ASP A 26 -17.50 6.55 -6.54
CA ASP A 26 -16.10 6.13 -6.42
C ASP A 26 -15.13 7.31 -6.20
N SER A 27 -15.64 8.51 -5.92
CA SER A 27 -14.83 9.74 -5.78
C SER A 27 -14.27 10.01 -4.38
N GLY A 28 -14.51 9.10 -3.44
CA GLY A 28 -14.14 9.25 -2.05
C GLY A 28 -12.63 9.40 -1.89
N LEU A 29 -12.24 10.41 -1.13
CA LEU A 29 -10.87 10.75 -0.77
C LEU A 29 -10.81 10.99 0.73
N LEU A 30 -9.79 10.43 1.38
CA LEU A 30 -9.55 10.58 2.80
C LEU A 30 -8.10 10.98 3.04
N PHE A 31 -7.91 12.11 3.72
CA PHE A 31 -6.64 12.43 4.39
C PHE A 31 -6.69 11.87 5.81
N LEU A 32 -6.00 10.76 6.01
CA LEU A 32 -5.90 10.12 7.32
C LEU A 32 -4.74 10.75 8.10
N ASP A 33 -5.01 11.25 9.29
CA ASP A 33 -3.99 11.83 10.17
C ASP A 33 -3.02 10.75 10.66
N MET A 34 -1.72 10.97 10.44
CA MET A 34 -0.66 10.08 10.90
C MET A 34 0.47 10.87 11.58
N PRO A 35 1.24 10.25 12.51
CA PRO A 35 2.30 10.94 13.26
C PRO A 35 3.36 11.65 12.42
N MET A 36 3.65 11.16 11.21
CA MET A 36 4.70 11.67 10.31
C MET A 36 4.13 12.40 9.08
N GLY A 37 2.89 12.87 9.17
CA GLY A 37 2.17 13.53 8.09
C GLY A 37 1.10 12.63 7.44
N PRO A 38 0.05 13.22 6.86
CA PRO A 38 -1.16 12.50 6.50
C PRO A 38 -0.94 11.44 5.42
N ALA A 39 -1.71 10.36 5.48
CA ALA A 39 -1.86 9.43 4.37
C ALA A 39 -3.02 9.88 3.49
N LEU A 40 -2.79 9.99 2.19
CA LEU A 40 -3.85 10.17 1.21
C LEU A 40 -4.39 8.80 0.81
N ILE A 41 -5.69 8.57 1.01
CA ILE A 41 -6.40 7.37 0.60
C ILE A 41 -7.42 7.76 -0.46
N GLN A 42 -7.33 7.16 -1.65
CA GLN A 42 -8.23 7.46 -2.76
C GLN A 42 -8.44 6.24 -3.66
N CYS A 43 -9.54 6.25 -4.42
CA CYS A 43 -9.78 5.32 -5.51
C CYS A 43 -9.48 6.01 -6.85
N GLU A 44 -8.57 5.44 -7.62
CA GLU A 44 -8.15 5.94 -8.93
C GLU A 44 -8.66 5.03 -10.05
N LEU A 45 -9.06 5.63 -11.16
CA LEU A 45 -9.34 4.90 -12.39
C LEU A 45 -8.05 4.82 -13.21
N VAL A 46 -7.54 3.60 -13.40
CA VAL A 46 -6.25 3.36 -14.04
C VAL A 46 -6.38 2.46 -15.26
N PRO A 47 -5.53 2.64 -16.30
CA PRO A 47 -5.53 1.76 -17.45
C PRO A 47 -4.91 0.39 -17.11
N GLY A 48 -5.67 -0.67 -17.37
CA GLY A 48 -5.21 -2.04 -17.35
C GLY A 48 -4.37 -2.39 -18.58
N ARG A 49 -3.79 -3.60 -18.59
CA ARG A 49 -2.93 -4.07 -19.70
C ARG A 49 -3.67 -4.20 -21.03
N SER A 50 -4.98 -4.46 -20.99
CA SER A 50 -5.86 -4.53 -22.16
C SER A 50 -6.33 -3.15 -22.64
N GLY A 51 -5.95 -2.06 -21.97
CA GLY A 51 -6.49 -0.72 -22.18
C GLY A 51 -7.85 -0.48 -21.54
N MET A 52 -8.49 -1.51 -20.97
CA MET A 52 -9.69 -1.34 -20.15
C MET A 52 -9.31 -0.66 -18.83
N LEU A 53 -10.13 0.31 -18.43
CA LEU A 53 -9.97 1.00 -17.16
C LEU A 53 -10.47 0.10 -16.03
N HIS A 54 -9.67 -0.03 -14.97
CA HIS A 54 -10.06 -0.66 -13.72
C HIS A 54 -9.78 0.28 -12.55
N ARG A 55 -10.36 -0.03 -11.39
CA ARG A 55 -10.22 0.82 -10.20
C ARG A 55 -9.11 0.28 -9.31
N GLU A 56 -8.23 1.17 -8.86
CA GLU A 56 -7.24 0.86 -7.84
C GLU A 56 -7.41 1.80 -6.66
N ILE A 57 -7.37 1.25 -5.46
CA ILE A 57 -7.12 2.08 -4.29
C ILE A 57 -5.64 2.40 -4.20
N ALA A 58 -5.34 3.61 -3.77
CA ALA A 58 -4.01 4.08 -3.48
C ALA A 58 -3.97 4.69 -2.08
N ILE A 59 -3.02 4.23 -1.27
CA ILE A 59 -2.63 4.84 0.00
C ILE A 59 -1.25 5.42 -0.21
N THR A 60 -1.15 6.74 -0.18
CA THR A 60 0.07 7.48 -0.51
C THR A 60 0.54 8.32 0.68
N LEU A 61 1.82 8.17 1.01
CA LEU A 61 2.51 8.92 2.04
C LEU A 61 3.70 9.66 1.43
N ARG A 62 4.04 10.82 2.00
CA ARG A 62 5.31 11.48 1.71
C ARG A 62 6.44 10.84 2.52
N ALA A 63 7.61 10.76 1.91
CA ALA A 63 8.86 10.35 2.54
C ALA A 63 9.98 11.31 2.17
N SER A 64 10.94 11.48 3.06
CA SER A 64 12.18 12.20 2.79
C SER A 64 13.33 11.21 2.85
N MET A 65 14.09 11.09 1.76
CA MET A 65 15.18 10.14 1.63
C MET A 65 16.45 10.90 1.27
N GLU A 66 17.61 10.45 1.76
CA GLU A 66 18.88 11.15 1.51
C GLU A 66 19.28 11.17 0.03
N GLN A 67 18.87 10.16 -0.72
CA GLN A 67 19.14 10.02 -2.14
C GLN A 67 17.88 9.66 -2.92
N PRO A 68 17.74 10.15 -4.16
CA PRO A 68 16.67 9.75 -5.07
C PRO A 68 16.62 8.23 -5.25
N TYR A 69 15.45 7.65 -5.10
CA TYR A 69 15.25 6.22 -5.15
C TYR A 69 13.90 5.86 -5.74
N TYR A 70 13.93 4.90 -6.65
CA TYR A 70 12.74 4.32 -7.24
C TYR A 70 12.69 2.83 -6.91
N LEU A 71 11.50 2.37 -6.53
CA LEU A 71 11.18 0.96 -6.33
C LEU A 71 9.74 0.70 -6.75
N ILE A 72 9.51 -0.42 -7.44
CA ILE A 72 8.19 -1.03 -7.58
C ILE A 72 8.29 -2.50 -7.19
N VAL A 73 7.44 -2.91 -6.25
CA VAL A 73 7.17 -4.30 -5.91
C VAL A 73 5.76 -4.62 -6.40
N ARG A 74 5.63 -5.37 -7.48
CA ARG A 74 4.32 -5.71 -8.06
C ARG A 74 3.54 -6.72 -7.19
N ARG A 75 2.24 -6.82 -7.44
CA ARG A 75 1.37 -7.91 -6.96
C ARG A 75 1.93 -9.28 -7.35
N GLU A 76 1.56 -10.31 -6.59
CA GLU A 76 2.00 -11.68 -6.88
C GLU A 76 1.50 -12.17 -8.23
N ARG A 77 2.34 -12.95 -8.93
CA ARG A 77 2.01 -13.50 -10.26
C ARG A 77 1.21 -14.81 -10.21
N PHE A 78 1.32 -15.57 -9.11
CA PHE A 78 0.71 -16.90 -8.96
C PHE A 78 0.34 -17.18 -7.50
N SER A 79 -0.92 -17.52 -7.25
CA SER A 79 -1.46 -17.88 -5.92
C SER A 79 -1.56 -19.41 -5.76
N GLY A 80 -0.47 -20.15 -5.97
CA GLY A 80 -0.59 -21.61 -6.17
C GLY A 80 0.56 -22.50 -5.74
N ARG A 81 1.49 -22.05 -4.90
CA ARG A 81 2.50 -22.96 -4.33
C ARG A 81 2.89 -22.50 -2.94
N GLU A 82 2.38 -23.20 -1.93
CA GLU A 82 2.88 -23.14 -0.56
C GLU A 82 4.17 -23.98 -0.53
N ASP A 83 5.31 -23.34 -0.77
CA ASP A 83 6.61 -23.94 -0.46
C ASP A 83 7.16 -23.21 0.79
N GLU A 84 7.37 -23.99 1.85
CA GLU A 84 7.87 -23.56 3.16
C GLU A 84 9.35 -23.16 3.11
N GLU A 85 9.68 -21.96 2.60
CA GLU A 85 11.01 -21.36 2.82
C GLU A 85 10.93 -19.83 2.91
N SER A 86 10.91 -19.34 4.16
CA SER A 86 10.71 -17.94 4.54
C SER A 86 11.96 -17.07 4.24
N GLY A 87 11.90 -16.24 3.19
CA GLY A 87 12.93 -15.23 2.93
C GLY A 87 12.60 -14.16 1.88
N VAL A 88 13.49 -13.17 1.72
CA VAL A 88 13.41 -12.10 0.69
C VAL A 88 13.42 -12.69 -0.73
N PHE A 89 14.13 -13.81 -0.91
CA PHE A 89 14.18 -14.54 -2.18
C PHE A 89 12.77 -15.00 -2.60
N GLU A 90 11.94 -15.49 -1.69
CA GLU A 90 10.56 -15.92 -1.99
C GLU A 90 9.71 -14.76 -2.52
N LEU A 91 9.77 -13.58 -1.88
CA LEU A 91 9.05 -12.39 -2.34
C LEU A 91 9.51 -11.97 -3.74
N SER A 92 10.82 -11.99 -4.02
CA SER A 92 11.37 -11.64 -5.33
C SER A 92 11.03 -12.65 -6.43
N VAL A 93 10.76 -13.91 -6.06
CA VAL A 93 10.32 -14.97 -6.98
C VAL A 93 8.83 -14.82 -7.27
N ARG A 94 8.00 -14.51 -6.26
CA ARG A 94 6.53 -14.38 -6.41
C ARG A 94 6.11 -13.05 -7.02
N ARG A 95 6.92 -12.00 -6.84
CA ARG A 95 6.60 -10.61 -7.24
C ARG A 95 7.65 -10.07 -8.19
N ASN A 96 7.22 -9.29 -9.19
CA ASN A 96 8.16 -8.57 -10.03
C ASN A 96 8.65 -7.31 -9.31
N ILE A 97 9.95 -7.23 -9.05
CA ILE A 97 10.60 -6.09 -8.41
C ILE A 97 11.40 -5.30 -9.45
N ARG A 98 11.28 -3.98 -9.42
CA ARG A 98 12.09 -3.05 -10.24
C ARG A 98 12.61 -1.94 -9.35
N SER A 99 13.88 -1.61 -9.44
CA SER A 99 14.50 -0.62 -8.56
C SER A 99 15.63 0.13 -9.26
N SER A 100 15.90 1.36 -8.82
CA SER A 100 17.06 2.15 -9.24
C SER A 100 18.34 1.82 -8.46
N ASP A 101 18.22 1.16 -7.30
CA ASP A 101 19.37 0.82 -6.44
C ASP A 101 19.24 -0.63 -5.92
N PRO A 102 19.97 -1.59 -6.54
CA PRO A 102 19.99 -2.98 -6.13
C PRO A 102 20.59 -3.24 -4.73
N ALA A 103 21.40 -2.33 -4.18
CA ALA A 103 21.99 -2.50 -2.85
C ALA A 103 21.02 -2.07 -1.74
N ARG A 104 20.25 -1.00 -1.96
CA ARG A 104 19.22 -0.52 -1.03
C ARG A 104 17.97 -1.41 -1.01
N THR A 105 17.65 -2.06 -2.12
CA THR A 105 16.40 -2.82 -2.26
C THR A 105 16.30 -4.00 -1.29
N PRO A 106 17.33 -4.85 -1.11
CA PRO A 106 17.30 -5.90 -0.09
C PRO A 106 17.06 -5.35 1.31
N TYR A 107 17.70 -4.24 1.70
CA TYR A 107 17.49 -3.64 3.01
C TYR A 107 16.02 -3.30 3.25
N LEU A 108 15.35 -2.70 2.26
CA LEU A 108 13.93 -2.36 2.41
C LEU A 108 13.09 -3.64 2.58
N LEU A 109 13.32 -4.63 1.73
CA LEU A 109 12.50 -5.85 1.64
C LEU A 109 12.86 -6.88 2.71
N GLN A 110 13.97 -6.73 3.43
CA GLN A 110 14.34 -7.53 4.59
C GLN A 110 13.55 -7.17 5.85
N ASN A 111 12.85 -6.04 5.87
CA ASN A 111 12.02 -5.66 7.01
C ASN A 111 10.95 -6.74 7.27
N PRO A 112 10.99 -7.45 8.42
CA PRO A 112 10.11 -8.60 8.67
C PRO A 112 8.62 -8.23 8.64
N ARG A 113 8.27 -7.05 9.16
CA ARG A 113 6.89 -6.57 9.19
C ARG A 113 6.38 -6.25 7.79
N LEU A 114 7.20 -5.61 6.96
CA LEU A 114 6.85 -5.36 5.56
C LEU A 114 6.64 -6.67 4.79
N GLN A 115 7.47 -7.69 5.05
CA GLN A 115 7.27 -9.01 4.43
C GLN A 115 5.97 -9.66 4.86
N GLU A 116 5.64 -9.63 6.16
CA GLU A 116 4.38 -10.16 6.70
C GLU A 116 3.18 -9.50 6.03
N LEU A 117 3.16 -8.16 5.95
CA LEU A 117 2.09 -7.40 5.32
C LEU A 117 1.96 -7.72 3.82
N LEU A 118 3.09 -7.84 3.10
CA LEU A 118 3.08 -8.22 1.68
C LEU A 118 2.59 -9.65 1.45
N ARG A 119 2.84 -10.58 2.39
CA ARG A 119 2.31 -11.97 2.31
C ARG A 119 0.82 -12.01 2.62
N ALA A 120 0.35 -11.23 3.60
CA ALA A 120 -1.06 -11.12 3.96
C ALA A 120 -1.91 -10.52 2.81
N GLU A 121 -1.30 -9.64 2.00
CA GLU A 121 -1.98 -8.94 0.90
C GLU A 121 -1.32 -9.23 -0.48
N PRO A 122 -1.50 -10.45 -1.05
CA PRO A 122 -0.86 -10.85 -2.31
C PRO A 122 -1.26 -9.98 -3.52
N GLY A 123 -2.49 -9.44 -3.48
CA GLY A 123 -3.03 -8.54 -4.50
C GLY A 123 -2.55 -7.09 -4.39
N ALA A 124 -1.95 -6.69 -3.26
CA ALA A 124 -1.40 -5.35 -3.08
C ALA A 124 -0.03 -5.22 -3.75
N TRP A 125 0.36 -4.00 -4.09
CA TRP A 125 1.65 -3.66 -4.65
C TRP A 125 2.18 -2.35 -4.07
N LEU A 126 3.51 -2.23 -4.00
CA LEU A 126 4.21 -1.10 -3.38
C LEU A 126 5.00 -0.34 -4.45
N GLN A 127 4.98 0.98 -4.35
CA GLN A 127 5.79 1.89 -5.14
C GLN A 127 6.45 2.94 -4.26
N ILE A 128 7.73 3.18 -4.53
CA ILE A 128 8.47 4.33 -4.03
C ILE A 128 8.99 5.07 -5.25
N SER A 129 8.71 6.37 -5.33
CA SER A 129 9.19 7.20 -6.44
C SER A 129 9.47 8.62 -5.97
N PRO A 130 10.53 9.27 -6.45
CA PRO A 130 10.78 10.67 -6.14
C PRO A 130 9.67 11.54 -6.74
N LEU A 131 9.30 12.64 -6.07
CA LEU A 131 8.28 13.56 -6.59
C LEU A 131 8.70 14.20 -7.92
N GLN A 132 10.00 14.42 -8.08
CA GLN A 132 10.63 14.98 -9.27
C GLN A 132 11.97 14.30 -9.50
N THR A 133 12.47 14.32 -10.74
CA THR A 133 13.79 13.77 -11.05
C THR A 133 14.86 14.42 -10.18
N GLY A 134 15.64 13.60 -9.46
CA GLY A 134 16.69 14.08 -8.56
C GLY A 134 16.22 14.58 -7.18
N ALA A 135 14.92 14.54 -6.89
CA ALA A 135 14.39 15.00 -5.61
C ALA A 135 14.66 14.01 -4.47
N GLN A 136 14.92 14.56 -3.28
CA GLN A 136 14.98 13.82 -2.00
C GLN A 136 13.59 13.55 -1.41
N GLU A 137 12.57 14.24 -1.88
CA GLU A 137 11.18 13.99 -1.52
C GLU A 137 10.60 12.89 -2.39
N HIS A 138 9.95 11.93 -1.75
CA HIS A 138 9.40 10.74 -2.37
C HIS A 138 7.93 10.55 -1.99
N LEU A 139 7.22 9.85 -2.86
CA LEU A 139 5.93 9.25 -2.54
C LEU A 139 6.12 7.75 -2.33
N VAL A 140 5.53 7.26 -1.25
CA VAL A 140 5.42 5.85 -0.92
C VAL A 140 3.96 5.49 -1.07
N SER A 141 3.65 4.64 -2.03
CA SER A 141 2.28 4.28 -2.38
C SER A 141 2.09 2.78 -2.28
N VAL A 142 1.11 2.36 -1.47
CA VAL A 142 0.56 0.99 -1.52
C VAL A 142 -0.73 1.03 -2.31
N ARG A 143 -0.89 0.09 -3.23
CA ARG A 143 -1.99 0.07 -4.19
C ARG A 143 -2.58 -1.32 -4.30
N LYS A 144 -3.89 -1.41 -4.51
CA LYS A 144 -4.61 -2.69 -4.65
C LYS A 144 -5.79 -2.50 -5.58
N ASP A 145 -6.15 -3.56 -6.30
CA ASP A 145 -7.35 -3.57 -7.13
C ASP A 145 -8.60 -3.40 -6.24
N ALA A 146 -9.45 -2.44 -6.58
CA ALA A 146 -10.64 -2.15 -5.77
C ALA A 146 -11.66 -3.30 -5.82
N GLU A 147 -11.62 -4.15 -6.84
CA GLU A 147 -12.48 -5.34 -6.93
C GLU A 147 -12.11 -6.44 -5.93
N HIS A 148 -10.89 -6.39 -5.39
CA HIS A 148 -10.39 -7.35 -4.39
C HIS A 148 -10.46 -6.78 -2.97
N LEU A 149 -11.22 -5.70 -2.75
CA LEU A 149 -11.47 -5.18 -1.42
C LEU A 149 -12.59 -5.94 -0.74
N GLU A 150 -12.47 -6.07 0.57
CA GLU A 150 -13.49 -6.67 1.43
C GLU A 150 -14.78 -5.85 1.39
N GLU A 151 -15.89 -6.51 1.08
CA GLU A 151 -17.16 -5.84 0.78
C GLU A 151 -18.23 -6.07 1.84
N SER A 152 -18.86 -4.97 2.28
CA SER A 152 -20.11 -5.02 3.02
C SER A 152 -21.23 -5.50 2.10
N VAL A 153 -21.76 -6.69 2.37
CA VAL A 153 -22.86 -7.29 1.62
C VAL A 153 -24.13 -7.40 2.45
N ASP A 154 -25.30 -7.25 1.82
CA ASP A 154 -26.60 -7.48 2.45
C ASP A 154 -26.85 -8.99 2.69
N SER A 155 -27.96 -9.33 3.33
CA SER A 155 -28.33 -10.73 3.60
C SER A 155 -28.57 -11.59 2.35
N ARG A 156 -28.55 -10.98 1.15
CA ARG A 156 -28.68 -11.64 -0.16
C ARG A 156 -27.34 -11.64 -0.91
N GLY A 157 -26.25 -11.25 -0.27
CA GLY A 157 -24.91 -11.20 -0.87
C GLY A 157 -24.69 -10.04 -1.85
N ARG A 158 -25.56 -9.02 -1.84
CA ARG A 158 -25.42 -7.85 -2.72
C ARG A 158 -24.70 -6.72 -2.01
N ALA A 159 -23.95 -5.93 -2.77
CA ALA A 159 -23.31 -4.70 -2.31
C ALA A 159 -24.25 -3.83 -1.45
N ALA A 160 -23.89 -3.59 -0.19
CA ALA A 160 -24.67 -2.77 0.72
C ALA A 160 -24.42 -1.28 0.45
N GLY A 161 -25.31 -0.62 -0.31
CA GLY A 161 -25.29 0.83 -0.51
C GLY A 161 -25.99 1.62 0.61
N ARG A 162 -25.88 2.97 0.59
CA ARG A 162 -26.41 3.89 1.64
C ARG A 162 -27.84 3.65 2.08
N ASP A 163 -28.69 3.17 1.17
CA ASP A 163 -30.11 2.96 1.42
C ASP A 163 -30.42 1.65 2.15
N VAL A 164 -29.40 0.82 2.43
CA VAL A 164 -29.55 -0.45 3.14
C VAL A 164 -29.58 -0.22 4.65
N PRO A 165 -30.61 -0.70 5.38
CA PRO A 165 -30.63 -0.66 6.84
C PRO A 165 -29.39 -1.35 7.43
N ASN A 166 -28.90 -0.86 8.57
CA ASN A 166 -27.78 -1.44 9.32
C ASN A 166 -26.40 -1.39 8.62
N GLN A 167 -26.14 -0.43 7.73
CA GLN A 167 -24.84 -0.28 7.06
C GLN A 167 -23.62 -0.35 7.99
N ARG A 168 -23.68 0.31 9.15
CA ARG A 168 -22.58 0.28 10.14
C ARG A 168 -22.23 -1.15 10.58
N LYS A 169 -23.24 -2.00 10.74
CA LYS A 169 -23.05 -3.40 11.10
C LYS A 169 -22.42 -4.17 9.95
N LEU A 170 -22.91 -3.98 8.72
CA LEU A 170 -22.37 -4.63 7.52
C LEU A 170 -20.93 -4.21 7.23
N TYR A 171 -20.56 -2.97 7.56
CA TYR A 171 -19.17 -2.51 7.55
C TYR A 171 -18.33 -3.22 8.60
N ALA A 172 -18.80 -3.29 9.84
CA ALA A 172 -18.07 -3.94 10.93
C ALA A 172 -17.85 -5.45 10.68
N GLU A 173 -18.72 -6.07 9.89
CA GLU A 173 -18.67 -7.51 9.56
C GLU A 173 -17.92 -7.79 8.24
N SER A 174 -17.56 -6.77 7.44
CA SER A 174 -16.99 -7.02 6.11
C SER A 174 -15.51 -7.37 6.11
N GLY A 175 -14.73 -6.98 7.12
CA GLY A 175 -13.27 -7.09 7.09
C GLY A 175 -12.57 -5.92 6.38
N PHE A 176 -13.33 -4.96 5.84
CA PHE A 176 -12.77 -3.79 5.13
C PHE A 176 -11.85 -2.97 6.03
N ARG A 177 -12.19 -2.82 7.31
CA ARG A 177 -11.38 -2.07 8.26
C ARG A 177 -9.99 -2.69 8.42
N GLU A 178 -9.97 -3.98 8.75
CA GLU A 178 -8.74 -4.74 8.99
C GLU A 178 -7.85 -4.74 7.75
N GLN A 179 -8.44 -4.90 6.57
CA GLN A 179 -7.70 -4.81 5.31
C GLN A 179 -7.13 -3.40 5.07
N MET A 180 -7.93 -2.35 5.25
CA MET A 180 -7.45 -0.97 5.07
C MET A 180 -6.34 -0.61 6.06
N ASP A 181 -6.47 -1.03 7.32
CA ASP A 181 -5.42 -0.84 8.33
C ASP A 181 -4.12 -1.55 7.93
N GLY A 182 -4.20 -2.79 7.42
CA GLY A 182 -3.03 -3.52 6.94
C GLY A 182 -2.34 -2.84 5.75
N LEU A 183 -3.09 -2.28 4.81
CA LEU A 183 -2.53 -1.54 3.68
C LEU A 183 -1.92 -0.19 4.12
N VAL A 184 -2.56 0.49 5.06
CA VAL A 184 -2.07 1.74 5.65
C VAL A 184 -0.77 1.50 6.43
N GLU A 185 -0.72 0.43 7.22
CA GLU A 185 0.48 0.01 7.93
C GLU A 185 1.61 -0.40 6.97
N MET A 186 1.29 -1.06 5.86
CA MET A 186 2.27 -1.42 4.83
C MET A 186 2.93 -0.17 4.24
N ALA A 187 2.14 0.85 3.92
CA ALA A 187 2.64 2.10 3.38
C ALA A 187 3.53 2.83 4.41
N GLN A 188 3.12 2.86 5.68
CA GLN A 188 3.90 3.46 6.76
C GLN A 188 5.21 2.74 7.01
N THR A 189 5.17 1.41 7.11
CA THR A 189 6.35 0.58 7.31
C THR A 189 7.35 0.79 6.18
N ALA A 190 6.89 0.81 4.93
CA ALA A 190 7.74 1.11 3.78
C ALA A 190 8.32 2.53 3.84
N ARG A 191 7.53 3.54 4.21
CA ARG A 191 7.98 4.94 4.36
C ARG A 191 9.07 5.06 5.42
N ASP A 192 8.80 4.57 6.62
CA ASP A 192 9.70 4.70 7.76
C ASP A 192 11.01 4.00 7.49
N TRP A 193 10.92 2.75 7.01
CA TRP A 193 12.10 1.95 6.73
C TRP A 193 12.92 2.51 5.56
N ALA A 194 12.28 2.99 4.49
CA ALA A 194 12.99 3.63 3.39
C ALA A 194 13.67 4.93 3.82
N SER A 195 13.06 5.72 4.71
CA SER A 195 13.61 6.99 5.19
C SER A 195 14.82 6.82 6.12
N LEU A 196 15.02 5.62 6.69
CA LEU A 196 16.16 5.30 7.56
C LEU A 196 17.45 4.96 6.79
N TRP A 197 17.39 4.75 5.47
CA TRP A 197 18.58 4.44 4.67
C TRP A 197 19.33 5.71 4.25
N PRO A 198 20.69 5.76 4.36
CA PRO A 198 21.61 4.75 4.87
C PRO A 198 21.92 4.91 6.37
N ARG A 199 21.24 5.81 7.10
CA ARG A 199 21.54 6.10 8.53
C ARG A 199 21.51 4.86 9.44
N GLY A 200 20.72 3.84 9.12
CA GLY A 200 20.71 2.54 9.80
C GLY A 200 21.82 1.57 9.35
N HIS A 201 22.51 1.87 8.26
CA HIS A 201 23.64 1.14 7.69
C HIS A 201 24.94 1.93 7.96
N ARG A 202 25.46 1.84 9.19
CA ARG A 202 26.93 1.77 9.27
C ARG A 202 27.28 0.40 8.68
N PRO A 203 28.05 0.31 7.58
CA PRO A 203 28.73 -0.95 7.32
C PRO A 203 29.53 -1.31 8.58
N PRO A 204 29.62 -2.58 8.98
CA PRO A 204 30.55 -2.95 10.04
C PRO A 204 31.93 -2.36 9.66
N ASP A 205 32.52 -1.60 10.59
CA ASP A 205 33.86 -1.05 10.43
C ASP A 205 34.81 -2.20 10.07
N GLY A 206 35.17 -2.32 8.79
CA GLY A 206 35.88 -3.52 8.34
C GLY A 206 36.15 -3.72 6.84
N MET A 207 35.72 -2.82 5.95
CA MET A 207 36.22 -2.83 4.56
C MET A 207 36.70 -1.44 4.13
N GLN A 208 37.67 -0.92 4.87
CA GLN A 208 38.75 -0.15 4.24
C GLN A 208 39.93 -1.09 4.04
N GLY A 209 40.36 -1.26 2.79
CA GLY A 209 41.56 -1.99 2.44
C GLY A 209 41.41 -2.63 1.06
N GLY A 210 42.06 -2.18 0.00
CA GLY A 210 43.01 -1.09 -0.13
C GLY A 210 43.24 -0.87 -1.63
N SER A 211 43.47 0.37 -2.01
CA SER A 211 44.11 0.67 -3.28
C SER A 211 45.61 0.40 -3.13
N ALA A 212 46.12 -0.52 -3.93
CA ALA A 212 47.46 -0.51 -4.50
C ALA A 212 47.44 -1.39 -5.76
#